data_AF-A0A2T2TPR2-F1
#
_entry.id   AF-A0A2T2TPR2-F1
#
_cell.length_a   1.000
_cell.length_b   1.000
_cell.length_c   1.000
_cell.angle_alpha   90.00
_cell.angle_beta   90.00
_cell.angle_gamma   90.00
#
_symmetry.space_group_name_H-M   'P 1'
#
loop_
_entity.id
_entity.type
_entity.pdbx_description
1 polymer ?
#
loop_
_entity_poly.entity_id
_entity_poly.type
_entity_poly.pdbx_seq_one_letter_code
_entity_poly.pdbx_strand_id
1 'polypeptide(L)'
;MTELEEPVTEEDIREVVSSVYHDLNNPLSIISGNAQFLQELSQEQDLDEQFVSSAQDIQEATQRMSESLQRLTRLRDHLEDQ
;
A
#
# COMPACT_ATOMS: atom_id res chain seq x y z
N MET A 1 -11.53 -0.59 -16.95
CA MET A 1 -12.15 -1.12 -15.73
C MET A 1 -12.51 -2.55 -16.05
N THR A 2 -11.71 -3.49 -15.57
CA THR A 2 -12.00 -4.90 -15.73
C THR A 2 -13.17 -5.20 -14.80
N GLU A 3 -14.29 -5.66 -15.36
CA GLU A 3 -15.34 -6.29 -14.56
C GLU A 3 -14.68 -7.46 -13.84
N LEU A 4 -14.58 -7.38 -12.51
CA LEU A 4 -14.16 -8.51 -11.71
C LEU A 4 -15.31 -9.51 -11.77
N GLU A 5 -15.19 -10.55 -12.59
CA GLU A 5 -16.00 -11.75 -12.41
C GLU A 5 -15.84 -12.18 -10.94
N GLU A 6 -16.94 -12.38 -10.22
CA GLU A 6 -16.87 -12.81 -8.82
C GLU A 6 -16.01 -14.07 -8.76
N PRO A 7 -14.90 -14.08 -7.99
CA PRO A 7 -14.01 -15.23 -7.96
C PRO A 7 -14.81 -16.44 -7.46
N VAL A 8 -14.93 -17.46 -8.31
CA VAL A 8 -15.85 -18.58 -8.13
C VAL A 8 -15.22 -19.68 -7.27
N THR A 9 -13.89 -19.74 -7.24
CA THR A 9 -13.12 -20.71 -6.46
C THR A 9 -12.14 -20.03 -5.50
N GLU A 10 -11.71 -20.77 -4.48
CA GLU A 10 -10.69 -20.31 -3.55
C GLU A 10 -9.35 -20.00 -4.26
N GLU A 11 -9.05 -20.73 -5.34
CA GLU A 11 -7.87 -20.49 -6.19
C GLU A 11 -7.96 -19.15 -6.93
N ASP A 12 -9.13 -18.82 -7.48
CA ASP A 12 -9.38 -17.53 -8.12
C ASP A 12 -9.22 -16.38 -7.11
N ILE A 13 -9.72 -16.55 -5.88
CA ILE A 13 -9.55 -15.57 -4.80
C ILE A 13 -8.05 -15.36 -4.51
N ARG A 14 -7.25 -16.44 -4.47
CA ARG A 14 -5.80 -16.36 -4.22
C ARG A 14 -5.08 -15.61 -5.33
N GLU A 15 -5.37 -15.91 -6.59
CA GLU A 15 -4.75 -15.23 -7.74
C GLU A 15 -5.09 -13.74 -7.73
N VAL A 16 -6.36 -13.39 -7.51
CA VAL A 16 -6.82 -12.00 -7.43
C VAL A 16 -6.13 -11.26 -6.28
N VAL A 17 -6.07 -11.85 -5.07
CA VAL A 17 -5.39 -11.21 -3.91
C VAL A 17 -3.89 -11.03 -4.19
N SER A 18 -3.25 -12.00 -4.85
CA SER A 18 -1.84 -11.92 -5.21
C SER A 18 -1.58 -10.81 -6.25
N SER A 19 -2.43 -10.71 -7.28
CA SER A 19 -2.36 -9.63 -8.26
C SER A 19 -2.54 -8.27 -7.60
N VAL A 20 -3.60 -8.10 -6.79
CA VAL A 20 -3.87 -6.84 -6.08
C VAL A 20 -2.72 -6.46 -5.15
N TYR A 21 -2.11 -7.42 -4.47
CA TYR A 21 -0.93 -7.16 -3.65
C TYR A 21 0.23 -6.62 -4.48
N HIS A 22 0.59 -7.27 -5.59
CA HIS A 22 1.67 -6.80 -6.45
C HIS A 22 1.37 -5.43 -7.07
N ASP A 23 0.14 -5.24 -7.56
CA ASP A 23 -0.32 -4.02 -8.21
C ASP A 23 -0.31 -2.82 -7.26
N LEU A 24 -0.57 -3.03 -5.97
CA LEU A 24 -0.57 -1.96 -4.97
C LEU A 24 0.76 -1.78 -4.25
N ASN A 25 1.56 -2.83 -4.08
CA ASN A 25 2.82 -2.74 -3.34
C ASN A 25 3.84 -1.84 -4.05
N ASN A 26 3.88 -1.87 -5.38
CA ASN A 26 4.76 -1.02 -6.18
C ASN A 26 4.42 0.48 -6.07
N PRO A 27 3.18 0.95 -6.35
CA PRO A 27 2.83 2.35 -6.17
C PRO A 27 2.94 2.81 -4.71
N LEU A 28 2.63 1.97 -3.72
CA LEU A 28 2.84 2.33 -2.30
C LEU A 28 4.32 2.54 -1.97
N SER A 29 5.22 1.71 -2.52
CA SER A 29 6.67 1.89 -2.34
C SER A 29 7.13 3.24 -2.93
N ILE A 30 6.62 3.60 -4.12
CA ILE A 30 6.91 4.88 -4.77
C ILE A 30 6.39 6.05 -3.95
N ILE A 31 5.13 5.99 -3.48
CA ILE A 31 4.51 7.06 -2.67
C ILE A 31 5.28 7.22 -1.36
N SER A 32 5.66 6.13 -0.69
CA SER A 32 6.46 6.17 0.54
C SER A 32 7.81 6.84 0.30
N GLY A 33 8.50 6.49 -0.78
CA GLY A 33 9.79 7.11 -1.14
C GLY A 33 9.66 8.60 -1.43
N ASN A 34 8.61 9.01 -2.15
CA ASN A 34 8.33 10.42 -2.40
C ASN A 34 7.98 11.17 -1.11
N ALA A 35 7.20 10.58 -0.21
CA ALA A 35 6.85 11.19 1.07
C ALA A 35 8.10 11.41 1.94
N GLN A 36 9.00 10.43 1.97
CA GLN A 36 10.30 10.57 2.63
C GLN A 36 11.14 11.68 2.00
N PHE A 37 11.24 11.72 0.66
CA PHE A 37 11.95 12.78 -0.04
C PHE A 37 11.37 14.17 0.27
N LEU A 38 10.04 14.30 0.36
CA LEU A 38 9.39 15.58 0.72
C LEU A 38 9.71 16.00 2.16
N GLN A 39 9.88 15.06 3.10
CA GLN A 39 10.32 15.38 4.46
C GLN A 39 11.78 15.81 4.52
N GLU A 40 12.66 15.19 3.73
CA GLU A 40 14.05 15.60 3.62
C GLU A 40 14.15 17.01 3.00
N LEU A 41 13.42 17.25 1.90
CA LEU A 41 13.36 18.54 1.22
C LEU A 41 12.78 19.65 2.11
N SER A 42 11.76 19.35 2.92
CA SER A 42 11.16 20.35 3.81
C SER A 42 12.12 20.80 4.90
N GLN A 43 12.97 19.91 5.40
CA GLN A 43 14.04 20.24 6.34
C GLN A 43 15.15 21.05 5.66
N GLU A 44 15.57 20.65 4.45
CA GLU A 44 16.64 21.35 3.72
C GLU A 44 16.26 22.78 3.29
N GLN A 45 14.99 23.00 2.96
CA GLN A 45 14.47 24.28 2.46
C GLN A 45 13.77 25.13 3.54
N ASP A 46 13.76 24.67 4.81
CA ASP A 46 13.08 25.33 5.93
C ASP A 46 11.61 25.66 5.60
N LEU A 47 10.89 24.66 5.06
CA LEU A 47 9.47 24.80 4.72
C LEU A 47 8.60 24.81 5.99
N ASP A 48 7.40 25.37 5.87
CA ASP A 48 6.49 25.50 7.00
C ASP A 48 6.01 24.15 7.57
N GLU A 49 5.54 24.21 8.82
CA GLU A 49 5.05 23.04 9.56
C GLU A 49 3.87 22.34 8.87
N GLN A 50 3.07 23.07 8.08
CA GLN A 50 1.94 22.49 7.36
C GLN A 50 2.44 21.57 6.24
N PHE A 51 3.50 21.96 5.52
CA PHE A 51 4.14 21.11 4.54
C PHE A 51 4.74 19.85 5.17
N VAL A 52 5.46 20.01 6.29
CA VAL A 52 6.04 18.88 7.04
C VAL A 52 4.96 17.90 7.48
N SER A 53 3.88 18.39 8.09
CA SER A 53 2.74 17.57 8.52
C SER A 53 2.12 16.83 7.34
N SER A 54 1.96 17.48 6.18
CA SER A 54 1.35 16.87 5.00
C SER A 54 2.21 15.71 4.46
N ALA A 55 3.53 15.86 4.45
CA ALA A 55 4.45 14.80 4.03
C ALA A 55 4.46 13.62 5.03
N GLN A 56 4.31 13.89 6.33
CA GLN A 56 4.15 12.86 7.36
C GLN A 56 2.83 12.10 7.21
N ASP A 57 1.72 12.80 7.00
CA ASP A 57 0.40 12.21 6.80
C ASP A 57 0.38 11.24 5.59
N ILE A 58 1.03 11.62 4.49
CA ILE A 58 1.17 10.75 3.31
C ILE A 58 1.96 9.48 3.66
N GLN A 59 3.05 9.61 4.40
CA GLN A 59 3.87 8.47 4.80
C GLN A 59 3.10 7.52 5.74
N GLU A 60 2.39 8.06 6.73
CA GLU A 60 1.55 7.28 7.64
C GLU A 60 0.41 6.56 6.91
N ALA A 61 -0.27 7.25 5.99
CA ALA A 61 -1.34 6.65 5.19
C ALA A 61 -0.81 5.48 4.34
N THR A 62 0.33 5.69 3.69
CA THR A 62 1.00 4.67 2.87
C THR A 62 1.40 3.45 3.70
N GLN A 63 1.93 3.67 4.90
CA GLN A 63 2.28 2.61 5.86
C GLN A 63 1.04 1.80 6.28
N ARG A 64 -0.06 2.48 6.66
CA ARG A 64 -1.33 1.82 7.02
C ARG A 64 -1.90 0.99 5.88
N MET A 65 -1.80 1.47 4.64
CA MET A 65 -2.23 0.72 3.45
C MET A 65 -1.34 -0.52 3.23
N SER A 66 -0.02 -0.39 3.36
CA SER A 66 0.90 -1.53 3.24
C SER A 66 0.62 -2.60 4.30
N GLU A 67 0.41 -2.21 5.56
CA GLU A 67 0.02 -3.14 6.63
C GLU A 67 -1.31 -3.84 6.36
N SER A 68 -2.28 -3.12 5.80
CA SER A 68 -3.58 -3.69 5.43
C SER A 68 -3.44 -4.73 4.32
N LEU A 69 -2.60 -4.47 3.32
CA LEU A 69 -2.29 -5.43 2.26
C LEU A 69 -1.56 -6.66 2.80
N GLN A 70 -0.58 -6.49 3.68
CA GLN A 70 0.09 -7.61 4.34
C GLN A 70 -0.88 -8.48 5.14
N ARG A 71 -1.86 -7.88 5.82
CA ARG A 71 -2.92 -8.63 6.51
C ARG A 71 -3.78 -9.43 5.53
N LEU A 72 -4.15 -8.87 4.38
CA LEU A 72 -4.87 -9.60 3.34
C LEU A 72 -4.07 -10.78 2.80
N THR A 73 -2.77 -10.60 2.55
CA THR A 73 -1.87 -11.70 2.14
C THR A 73 -1.80 -12.81 3.18
N ARG A 74 -1.69 -12.48 4.47
CA ARG A 74 -1.69 -13.49 5.55
C ARG A 74 -3.01 -14.24 5.67
N LEU A 75 -4.13 -13.56 5.44
CA LEU A 75 -5.45 -14.21 5.42
C LEU A 75 -5.57 -15.16 4.23
N ARG A 76 -5.08 -14.78 3.06
CA ARG A 76 -4.96 -15.66 1.89
C ARG A 76 -4.13 -16.91 2.21
N ASP A 77 -2.97 -16.74 2.83
CA ASP A 77 -2.08 -17.86 3.17
C ASP A 77 -2.72 -18.82 4.19
N HIS A 78 -3.51 -18.31 5.14
CA HIS A 78 -4.25 -19.16 6.08
C HIS A 78 -5.36 -20.00 5.43
N LEU A 79 -5.83 -19.64 4.24
CA LEU A 79 -6.75 -20.47 3.49
C LEU A 79 -6.03 -21.71 2.91
N GLU A 80 -4.69 -21.69 2.73
CA GLU A 80 -3.92 -22.83 2.24
C GLU A 80 -3.81 -24.00 3.24
N ASP A 81 -4.00 -23.74 4.54
CA ASP A 81 -3.74 -24.69 5.64
C ASP A 81 -5.00 -25.50 6.08
N GLN A 82 -6.14 -25.35 5.40
CA GLN A 82 -7.40 -26.10 5.69
C GLN A 82 -7.77 -27.10 4.59
#